data_AF-A0A3R7HYK0-F1
#
_entry.id   AF-A0A3R7HYK0-F1
#
_cell.length_a   1.000
_cell.length_b   1.000
_cell.length_c   1.000
_cell.angle_alpha   90.00
_cell.angle_beta   90.00
_cell.angle_gamma   90.00
#
_symmetry.space_group_name_H-M   'P 1'
#
loop_
_entity.id
_entity.type
_entity.pdbx_description
1 polymer ?
#
loop_
_entity_poly.entity_id
_entity_poly.type
_entity_poly.pdbx_seq_one_letter_code
_entity_poly.pdbx_strand_id
1 'polypeptide(L)'
;MEQEINQSRLTAVFESGRQRIALLQRPDGSPLKLTSDTKPWRLESFDGRKALFVSEDGARRVERPLEAGSGAPKRARTAAGRP
;
A
#
# COMPACT_ATOMS: atom_id res chain seq x y z
N MET A 1 2.98 -3.56 15.84
CA MET A 1 3.14 -2.87 14.54
C MET A 1 2.94 -3.80 13.34
N GLU A 2 3.62 -4.96 13.22
CA GLU A 2 3.40 -5.90 12.08
C GLU A 2 1.92 -6.26 11.88
N GLN A 3 1.26 -6.71 12.95
CA GLN A 3 -0.16 -7.05 12.91
C GLN A 3 -1.05 -5.85 12.61
N GLU A 4 -0.64 -4.64 12.99
CA GLU A 4 -1.39 -3.41 12.69
C GLU A 4 -1.32 -3.12 11.19
N ILE A 5 -0.16 -3.22 10.56
CA ILE A 5 0.01 -3.07 9.10
C ILE A 5 -0.76 -4.16 8.35
N ASN A 6 -0.75 -5.40 8.87
CA ASN A 6 -1.47 -6.52 8.26
C ASN A 6 -3.00 -6.37 8.35
N GLN A 7 -3.51 -5.79 9.43
CA GLN A 7 -4.92 -5.47 9.59
C GLN A 7 -5.32 -4.18 8.87
N SER A 8 -4.36 -3.29 8.60
CA SER A 8 -4.61 -2.02 7.93
C SER A 8 -4.66 -2.17 6.42
N ARG A 9 -5.58 -1.47 5.78
CA ARG A 9 -5.75 -1.47 4.32
C ARG A 9 -4.94 -0.33 3.72
N LEU A 10 -4.09 -0.61 2.75
CA LEU A 10 -3.36 0.47 2.05
C LEU A 10 -4.35 1.23 1.17
N THR A 11 -4.60 2.49 1.49
CA THR A 11 -5.59 3.32 0.78
C THR A 11 -4.95 4.20 -0.28
N ALA A 12 -3.73 4.69 -0.04
CA ALA A 12 -2.99 5.52 -0.98
C ALA A 12 -1.48 5.45 -0.72
N VAL A 13 -0.69 5.73 -1.75
CA VAL A 13 0.75 5.97 -1.63
C VAL A 13 1.06 7.27 -2.36
N PHE A 14 1.74 8.19 -1.67
CA PHE A 14 2.18 9.46 -2.21
C PHE A 14 3.68 9.39 -2.41
N GLU A 15 4.12 9.60 -3.64
CA GLU A 15 5.53 9.68 -4.00
C GLU A 15 5.84 11.12 -4.40
N SER A 16 6.76 11.75 -3.66
CA SER A 16 7.22 13.11 -3.91
C SER A 16 8.74 13.12 -3.93
N GLY A 17 9.31 13.07 -5.14
CA GLY A 17 10.75 13.03 -5.35
C GLY A 17 11.40 11.81 -4.68
N ARG A 18 12.14 12.03 -3.58
CA ARG A 18 12.78 10.96 -2.79
C ARG A 18 11.93 10.46 -1.63
N GLN A 19 10.84 11.14 -1.29
CA GLN A 19 9.97 10.76 -0.19
C GLN A 19 8.79 9.93 -0.69
N ARG A 20 8.53 8.82 -0.01
CA ARG A 20 7.34 8.00 -0.23
C ARG A 20 6.58 7.89 1.09
N ILE A 21 5.27 8.08 1.00
CA ILE A 21 4.35 8.08 2.14
C ILE A 21 3.20 7.14 1.80
N ALA A 22 3.11 6.03 2.51
CA ALA A 22 1.94 5.17 2.47
C ALA A 22 0.90 5.65 3.50
N LEU A 23 -0.35 5.79 3.04
CA LEU A 23 -1.53 5.90 3.89
C LEU A 23 -2.19 4.54 3.98
N LEU A 24 -2.30 4.04 5.20
CA LEU A 24 -3.07 2.85 5.53
C LEU A 24 -4.26 3.27 6.38
N GLN A 25 -5.37 2.57 6.25
CA GLN A 25 -6.54 2.72 7.10
C GLN A 25 -6.61 1.53 8.03
N ARG A 26 -6.54 1.80 9.33
CA ARG A 26 -6.69 0.77 10.37
C ARG A 26 -8.12 0.22 10.39
N PRO A 27 -8.34 -0.98 10.94
CA PRO A 27 -9.69 -1.51 11.14
C PRO A 27 -10.56 -0.62 12.03
N ASP A 28 -9.96 0.19 12.90
CA ASP A 28 -10.68 1.17 13.73
C ASP A 28 -11.17 2.41 12.94
N GLY A 29 -10.75 2.55 11.67
CA GLY A 29 -11.07 3.68 10.81
C GLY A 29 -10.02 4.79 10.81
N SER A 30 -9.11 4.82 11.79
CA SER A 30 -8.01 5.78 11.84
C SER A 30 -7.00 5.61 10.68
N PRO A 31 -6.45 6.72 10.14
CA PRO A 31 -5.34 6.66 9.21
C PRO A 31 -4.00 6.38 9.92
N LEU A 32 -3.19 5.52 9.34
CA LEU A 32 -1.81 5.20 9.71
C LEU A 32 -0.89 5.63 8.56
N LYS A 33 0.03 6.56 8.82
CA LYS A 33 1.04 7.00 7.85
C LYS A 33 2.35 6.27 8.09
N LEU A 34 2.89 5.68 7.03
CA LEU A 34 4.21 5.03 7.04
C LEU A 34 5.07 5.61 5.92
N THR A 35 6.24 6.10 6.28
CA THR A 35 7.25 6.64 5.33
C THR A 35 8.48 5.74 5.29
N SER A 36 9.44 6.03 4.42
CA SER A 36 10.73 5.32 4.38
C SER A 36 11.61 5.53 5.62
N ASP A 37 11.28 6.51 6.47
CA ASP A 37 12.00 6.83 7.71
C ASP A 37 11.20 6.48 8.98
N THR A 38 9.95 6.01 8.82
CA THR A 38 9.12 5.67 9.98
C THR A 38 9.70 4.46 10.71
N LYS A 39 9.69 4.51 12.05
CA LYS A 39 10.16 3.44 12.92
C LYS A 39 8.99 2.94 13.77
N PRO A 40 8.87 1.62 14.02
CA PRO A 40 9.82 0.56 13.63
C PRO A 40 9.60 -0.01 12.23
N TRP A 41 8.65 0.52 11.45
CA TRP A 41 8.32 0.02 10.11
C TRP A 41 8.41 1.14 9.09
N ARG A 42 9.04 0.83 7.96
CA ARG A 42 9.24 1.76 6.86
C ARG A 42 8.74 1.21 5.54
N LEU A 43 8.37 2.12 4.65
CA LEU A 43 8.05 1.80 3.26
C LEU A 43 9.36 1.58 2.47
N GLU A 44 9.59 0.35 2.01
CA GLU A 44 10.75 -0.04 1.19
C GLU A 44 10.49 0.26 -0.29
N SER A 45 9.37 -0.24 -0.83
CA SER A 45 9.02 -0.10 -2.25
C SER A 45 7.51 -0.04 -2.47
N PHE A 46 7.10 0.53 -3.60
CA PHE A 46 5.73 0.54 -4.09
C PHE A 46 5.71 0.33 -5.60
N ASP A 47 5.01 -0.71 -6.05
CA ASP A 47 4.93 -1.10 -7.46
C ASP A 47 3.69 -0.48 -8.17
N GLY A 48 3.10 0.59 -7.65
CA GLY A 48 1.84 1.14 -8.16
C GLY A 48 0.59 0.35 -7.75
N ARG A 49 0.78 -0.87 -7.24
CA ARG A 49 -0.31 -1.81 -6.95
C ARG A 49 -0.20 -2.48 -5.59
N LYS A 50 1.02 -2.63 -5.07
CA LYS A 50 1.29 -3.12 -3.71
C LYS A 50 2.48 -2.36 -3.12
N ALA A 51 2.42 -2.10 -1.82
CA ALA A 51 3.50 -1.52 -1.04
C ALA A 51 4.18 -2.60 -0.21
N LEU A 52 5.50 -2.55 -0.16
CA LEU A 52 6.33 -3.42 0.66
C LEU A 52 6.83 -2.63 1.87
N PHE A 53 6.38 -3.06 3.05
CA PHE A 53 6.81 -2.52 4.32
C PHE A 53 7.83 -3.45 4.94
N VAL A 54 8.87 -2.88 5.53
CA VAL A 54 9.90 -3.65 6.22
C VAL A 54 10.13 -3.08 7.60
N SER A 55 10.48 -3.94 8.54
CA SER A 55 10.99 -3.51 9.84
C SER A 55 12.32 -2.78 9.68
N GLU A 56 12.67 -1.93 10.63
CA GLU A 56 13.96 -1.22 10.67
C GLU A 56 15.16 -2.16 10.46
N ASP A 57 15.12 -3.32 11.14
CA ASP A 57 16.15 -4.35 11.08
C ASP A 57 16.11 -5.21 9.79
N GLY A 58 15.10 -5.01 8.93
CA GLY A 58 14.90 -5.81 7.72
C GLY A 58 14.44 -7.26 7.96
N ALA A 59 14.40 -7.72 9.21
CA ALA A 59 14.02 -9.08 9.58
C ALA A 59 12.56 -9.47 9.23
N ARG A 60 11.64 -8.49 9.17
CA ARG A 60 10.21 -8.74 8.89
C ARG A 60 9.74 -7.85 7.75
N ARG A 61 8.98 -8.43 6.83
CA ARG A 61 8.46 -7.78 5.64
C ARG A 61 6.97 -8.05 5.53
N VAL A 62 6.20 -7.01 5.18
CA VAL A 62 4.75 -7.08 5.02
C VAL A 62 4.40 -6.41 3.70
N GLU A 63 3.78 -7.17 2.81
CA GLU A 63 3.25 -6.67 1.55
C GLU A 63 1.78 -6.30 1.72
N ARG A 64 1.41 -5.06 1.37
CA ARG A 64 0.01 -4.62 1.34
C ARG A 64 -0.39 -4.26 -0.08
N PRO A 65 -1.38 -4.92 -0.68
CA PRO A 65 -1.97 -4.45 -1.92
C PRO A 65 -2.67 -3.11 -1.66
N LEU A 66 -2.59 -2.21 -2.64
CA LEU A 66 -3.37 -0.98 -2.64
C LEU A 66 -4.85 -1.38 -2.81
N GLU A 67 -5.60 -1.25 -1.73
CA GLU A 67 -7.05 -1.37 -1.72
C GLU A 67 -7.59 -0.08 -2.35
N ALA A 68 -7.53 -0.03 -3.69
CA ALA A 68 -8.28 0.95 -4.45
C ALA A 68 -9.75 0.69 -4.14
N GLY A 69 -10.38 1.52 -3.30
CA GLY A 69 -11.82 1.44 -3.07
C GLY A 69 -12.50 1.41 -4.43
N SER A 70 -13.04 0.25 -4.81
CA SER A 70 -13.68 -0.06 -6.11
C SER A 70 -13.46 1.00 -7.19
N GLY A 71 -12.22 1.13 -7.67
CA GLY A 71 -11.86 2.27 -8.53
C GLY A 71 -10.66 2.03 -9.42
N ALA A 72 -10.12 0.82 -9.47
CA ALA A 72 -9.37 0.44 -10.66
C ALA A 72 -10.38 0.40 -11.82
N PRO A 73 -10.24 1.20 -12.89
CA PRO A 73 -10.87 0.80 -14.13
C PRO A 73 -10.27 -0.57 -14.43
N LYS A 74 -11.06 -1.63 -14.26
CA LYS A 74 -10.89 -2.79 -15.11
C LYS A 74 -10.90 -2.19 -16.50
N ARG A 75 -9.74 -2.07 -17.15
CA ARG A 75 -9.67 -2.26 -18.59
C ARG A 75 -10.20 -3.68 -18.78
N ALA A 76 -11.53 -3.78 -18.76
CA ALA A 76 -12.26 -4.80 -19.44
C ALA A 76 -11.67 -4.73 -20.84
N ARG A 77 -10.83 -5.70 -21.16
CA ARG A 77 -10.62 -6.07 -22.54
C ARG A 77 -11.99 -6.56 -22.99
N THR A 78 -12.86 -5.62 -23.35
CA THR A 78 -14.01 -5.89 -24.18
C THR A 78 -13.41 -6.30 -25.51
N ALA A 79 -13.08 -7.59 -25.64
CA ALA A 79 -12.95 -8.20 -26.94
C ALA A 79 -14.38 -8.22 -27.51
N ALA A 80 -14.76 -7.07 -28.07
CA ALA A 80 -15.83 -6.97 -29.03
C ALA A 80 -15.46 -7.90 -30.20
N GLY A 81 -16.37 -8.82 -30.53
CA GLY A 81 -16.15 -9.78 -31.60
C GLY A 81 -17.41 -10.59 -31.87
N ARG A 82 -18.47 -9.91 -32.31
CA ARG A 82 -19.58 -10.53 -33.02
C ARG A 82 -19.86 -9.71 -34.28
N PRO A 83 -19.80 -10.34 -35.46
CA PRO A 83 -20.91 -10.30 -36.40
C PRO A 83 -21.70 -11.61 -36.36
#